data_AF-A0A822HR98-F1
#
_entry.id   AF-A0A822HR98-F1
#
_cell.length_a   1.000
_cell.length_b   1.000
_cell.length_c   1.000
_cell.angle_alpha   90.00
_cell.angle_beta   90.00
_cell.angle_gamma   90.00
#
_symmetry.space_group_name_H-M   'P 1'
#
loop_
_entity.id
_entity.type
_entity.pdbx_description
1 polymer ?
#
loop_
_entity_poly.entity_id
_entity_poly.type
_entity_poly.pdbx_seq_one_letter_code
_entity_poly.pdbx_strand_id
1 'polypeptide(L)'
;CRFFSWYDEKRLAREQARIQAQKELEAIRFEALVREEEWRQTVHYGNDLERMWERVTSASPRYIARFRLNNHHQVTSFQTDVLASTCSVCLEKFEIGQTYACWPCEGQHMFHYA
;
A
#
# COMPACT_ATOMS: atom_id res chain seq x y z
N CYS A 1 -16.78 58.14 -26.10
CA CYS A 1 -15.71 57.85 -25.13
C CYS A 1 -15.06 56.49 -25.40
N ARG A 2 -14.00 56.44 -26.22
CA ARG A 2 -13.23 55.19 -26.49
C ARG A 2 -12.07 54.95 -25.51
N PHE A 3 -11.72 55.94 -24.70
CA PHE A 3 -10.60 55.88 -23.76
C PHE A 3 -10.89 55.04 -22.51
N PHE A 4 -12.16 55.01 -22.06
CA PHE A 4 -12.58 54.25 -20.88
C PHE A 4 -12.62 52.73 -21.15
N SER A 5 -13.08 52.28 -22.32
CA SER A 5 -13.16 50.84 -22.62
C SER A 5 -11.79 50.16 -22.73
N TRP A 6 -10.79 50.85 -23.30
CA TRP A 6 -9.43 50.33 -23.41
C TRP A 6 -8.73 50.18 -22.06
N TYR A 7 -8.99 51.10 -21.13
CA TYR A 7 -8.43 51.05 -19.78
C TYR A 7 -9.00 49.87 -18.98
N ASP A 8 -10.31 49.61 -19.11
CA ASP A 8 -10.99 48.50 -18.46
C ASP A 8 -10.57 47.13 -19.05
N GLU A 9 -10.40 47.03 -20.38
CA GLU A 9 -9.88 45.82 -21.04
C GLU A 9 -8.46 45.49 -20.58
N LYS A 10 -7.57 46.48 -20.48
CA LYS A 10 -6.21 46.24 -19.98
C LYS A 10 -6.17 45.87 -18.50
N ARG A 11 -7.09 46.41 -17.69
CA ARG A 11 -7.21 46.05 -16.28
C ARG A 11 -7.71 44.61 -16.13
N LEU A 12 -8.71 44.21 -16.91
CA LEU A 12 -9.23 42.85 -16.93
C LEU A 12 -8.16 41.84 -17.37
N ALA A 13 -7.40 42.15 -18.41
CA ALA A 13 -6.32 41.28 -18.89
C ALA A 13 -5.21 41.08 -17.84
N ARG A 14 -4.85 42.14 -17.09
CA ARG A 14 -3.90 42.04 -15.98
C ARG A 14 -4.44 41.19 -14.83
N GLU A 15 -5.72 41.35 -14.51
CA GLU A 15 -6.36 40.57 -13.46
C GLU A 15 -6.44 39.08 -13.83
N GLN A 16 -6.80 38.78 -15.08
CA GLN A 16 -6.80 37.42 -15.63
C GLN A 16 -5.40 36.80 -15.64
N ALA A 17 -4.37 37.56 -16.04
CA ALA A 17 -2.98 37.09 -15.98
C ALA A 17 -2.52 36.79 -14.54
N ARG A 18 -2.96 37.61 -13.57
CA ARG A 18 -2.67 37.38 -12.14
C ARG A 18 -3.33 36.10 -11.62
N ILE A 19 -4.61 35.89 -11.95
CA ILE A 19 -5.35 34.69 -11.58
C ILE A 19 -4.71 33.44 -12.23
N GLN A 20 -4.29 33.55 -13.48
CA GLN A 20 -3.65 32.45 -14.19
C GLN A 20 -2.29 32.08 -13.57
N ALA A 21 -1.45 33.08 -13.27
CA ALA A 21 -0.17 32.86 -12.60
C ALA A 21 -0.35 32.24 -11.20
N GLN A 22 -1.40 32.62 -10.47
CA GLN A 22 -1.71 32.03 -9.17
C GLN A 22 -2.09 30.54 -9.30
N LYS A 23 -2.90 30.18 -10.30
CA LYS A 23 -3.26 28.78 -10.57
C LYS A 23 -2.04 27.93 -10.94
N GLU A 24 -1.11 28.48 -11.72
CA GLU A 24 0.13 27.80 -12.09
C GLU A 24 1.02 27.54 -10.86
N LEU A 25 1.14 28.51 -9.96
CA LEU A 25 1.85 28.33 -8.68
C LEU A 25 1.20 27.27 -7.78
N GLU A 26 -0.14 27.25 -7.72
CA GLU A 26 -0.89 26.24 -6.96
C GLU A 26 -0.69 24.84 -7.56
N ALA A 27 -0.66 24.70 -8.89
CA ALA A 27 -0.39 23.44 -9.56
C ALA A 27 1.03 22.91 -9.27
N ILE A 28 2.05 23.77 -9.38
CA ILE A 28 3.43 23.41 -9.06
C ILE A 28 3.57 22.97 -7.60
N ARG A 29 2.89 23.67 -6.69
CA ARG A 29 2.90 23.32 -5.26
C ARG A 29 2.23 21.97 -5.02
N PHE A 30 1.13 21.69 -5.69
CA PHE A 30 0.45 20.40 -5.60
C PHE A 30 1.32 19.25 -6.12
N GLU A 31 1.95 19.41 -7.28
CA GLU A 31 2.88 18.41 -7.84
C GLU A 31 4.07 18.12 -6.89
N ALA A 32 4.61 19.16 -6.26
CA ALA A 32 5.69 18.99 -5.28
C ALA A 32 5.26 18.17 -4.05
N LEU A 33 4.03 18.40 -3.56
CA LEU A 33 3.46 17.64 -2.42
C LEU A 33 3.19 16.18 -2.79
N VAL A 34 2.64 15.91 -3.98
CA VAL A 34 2.43 14.54 -4.47
C VAL A 34 3.75 13.80 -4.56
N ARG A 35 4.79 14.43 -5.11
CA ARG A 35 6.11 13.82 -5.26
C ARG A 35 6.81 13.57 -3.92
N GLU A 36 6.60 14.44 -2.93
CA GLU A 36 7.12 14.24 -1.57
C GLU A 36 6.43 13.04 -0.90
N GLU A 37 5.12 12.91 -1.05
CA GLU A 37 4.35 11.79 -0.50
C GLU A 37 4.72 10.45 -1.17
N GLU A 38 4.86 10.42 -2.50
CA GLU A 38 5.36 9.26 -3.23
C GLU A 38 6.76 8.83 -2.74
N TRP A 39 7.66 9.79 -2.54
CA TRP A 39 9.00 9.51 -2.02
C TRP A 39 8.95 8.95 -0.58
N ARG A 40 8.12 9.53 0.30
CA ARG A 40 7.90 9.02 1.67
C ARG A 40 7.41 7.58 1.66
N GLN A 41 6.41 7.28 0.83
CA GLN A 41 5.91 5.90 0.69
C GLN A 41 7.02 4.96 0.24
N THR A 42 7.77 5.32 -0.81
CA THR A 42 8.85 4.49 -1.36
C THR A 42 9.95 4.20 -0.33
N VAL A 43 10.37 5.21 0.46
CA VAL A 43 11.38 5.06 1.51
C VAL A 43 10.87 4.23 2.69
N HIS A 44 9.62 4.40 3.09
CA HIS A 44 9.01 3.58 4.15
C HIS A 44 8.95 2.09 3.74
N TYR A 45 8.48 1.78 2.53
CA TYR A 45 8.44 0.39 2.04
C TYR A 45 9.83 -0.25 1.91
N GLY A 46 10.86 0.51 1.51
CA GLY A 46 12.24 0.00 1.42
C GLY A 46 12.81 -0.43 2.78
N ASN A 47 12.58 0.38 3.82
CA ASN A 47 13.06 0.09 5.18
C ASN A 47 12.32 -1.08 5.85
N ASP A 48 11.05 -1.30 5.50
CA ASP A 48 10.26 -2.41 6.05
C ASP A 48 10.69 -3.77 5.47
N LEU A 49 11.11 -3.81 4.20
CA LEU A 49 11.62 -5.02 3.57
C LEU A 49 12.96 -5.47 4.15
N GLU A 50 13.89 -4.53 4.41
CA GLU A 50 15.17 -4.86 5.07
C GLU A 50 14.95 -5.38 6.50
N ARG A 51 14.08 -4.73 7.29
CA ARG A 51 13.74 -5.19 8.64
C ARG A 51 13.04 -6.55 8.65
N MET A 52 12.18 -6.82 7.67
CA MET A 52 11.54 -8.13 7.51
C MET A 52 12.59 -9.20 7.19
N TRP A 53 13.55 -8.91 6.32
CA TRP A 53 14.61 -9.83 5.94
C TRP A 53 15.54 -10.18 7.11
N GLU A 54 15.91 -9.19 7.94
CA GLU A 54 16.68 -9.43 9.18
C GLU A 54 15.92 -10.32 10.17
N ARG A 55 14.61 -10.14 10.33
CA ARG A 55 13.78 -11.00 11.20
C ARG A 55 13.68 -12.43 10.66
N VAL A 56 13.50 -12.61 9.35
CA VAL A 56 13.42 -13.94 8.72
C VAL A 56 14.77 -14.66 8.75
N THR A 57 15.87 -13.97 8.50
CA THR A 57 17.23 -14.55 8.53
C THR A 57 17.71 -14.87 9.95
N SER A 58 17.21 -14.15 10.97
CA SER A 58 17.46 -14.46 12.38
C SER A 58 16.65 -15.64 12.92
N ALA A 59 15.60 -16.08 12.21
CA ALA A 59 14.84 -17.27 12.58
C ALA A 59 15.67 -18.53 12.29
N SER A 60 16.21 -19.15 13.35
CA SER A 60 16.92 -20.43 13.27
C SER A 60 16.15 -21.42 12.37
N PRO A 61 16.81 -22.17 11.46
CA PRO A 61 16.17 -23.23 10.67
C PRO A 61 15.38 -24.23 11.53
N ARG A 62 15.77 -24.42 12.80
CA ARG A 62 15.04 -25.22 13.79
C ARG A 62 13.69 -24.60 14.19
N TYR A 63 13.61 -23.28 14.30
CA TYR A 63 12.36 -22.57 14.59
C TYR A 63 11.36 -22.73 13.44
N ILE A 64 11.82 -22.53 12.19
CA ILE A 64 10.99 -22.71 10.99
C ILE A 64 10.52 -24.17 10.87
N ALA A 65 11.40 -25.14 11.11
CA ALA A 65 11.06 -26.56 11.08
C ALA A 65 10.04 -26.95 12.17
N ARG A 66 10.19 -26.44 13.40
CA ARG A 66 9.26 -26.71 14.51
C ARG A 66 7.90 -26.05 14.28
N PHE A 67 7.89 -24.86 13.69
CA PHE A 67 6.66 -24.16 13.34
C PHE A 67 5.84 -24.97 12.33
N ARG A 68 6.48 -25.52 11.29
CA ARG A 68 5.82 -26.37 10.29
C ARG A 68 5.13 -27.61 10.87
N LEU A 69 5.65 -28.18 11.96
CA LEU A 69 5.15 -29.43 12.52
C LEU A 69 3.97 -29.24 13.48
N ASN A 70 3.88 -28.10 14.17
CA ASN A 70 2.97 -27.96 15.33
C ASN A 70 1.91 -26.85 15.18
N ASN A 71 1.96 -26.01 14.15
CA ASN A 71 1.00 -24.92 13.94
C ASN A 71 0.18 -25.12 12.67
N HIS A 72 -0.67 -26.14 12.69
CA HIS A 72 -1.71 -26.34 11.69
C HIS A 72 -3.09 -26.30 12.34
N HIS A 73 -4.07 -25.81 11.60
CA HIS A 73 -5.43 -25.62 12.04
C HIS A 73 -6.37 -26.19 10.98
N GLN A 74 -7.48 -26.77 11.41
CA GLN A 74 -8.55 -27.17 10.50
C GLN A 74 -9.44 -25.96 10.21
N VAL A 75 -9.80 -25.78 8.95
CA VAL A 75 -10.74 -24.77 8.50
C VAL A 75 -12.13 -25.15 8.99
N THR A 76 -12.73 -24.27 9.79
CA THR A 76 -14.09 -24.43 10.33
C THR A 76 -15.04 -23.41 9.72
N SER A 77 -16.35 -23.66 9.79
CA SER A 77 -17.38 -22.76 9.27
C SER A 77 -17.41 -21.38 9.93
N PHE A 78 -16.79 -21.24 11.11
CA PHE A 78 -16.74 -19.98 11.86
C PHE A 78 -15.56 -19.07 11.46
N GLN A 79 -14.61 -19.57 10.66
CA GLN A 79 -13.42 -18.83 10.25
C GLN A 79 -13.62 -18.18 8.87
N THR A 80 -14.48 -17.16 8.81
CA THR A 80 -14.82 -16.46 7.55
C THR A 80 -13.60 -15.87 6.86
N ASP A 81 -12.63 -15.37 7.63
CA ASP A 81 -11.43 -14.73 7.07
C ASP A 81 -10.52 -15.75 6.37
N VAL A 82 -10.43 -16.96 6.92
CA VAL A 82 -9.64 -18.06 6.32
C VAL A 82 -10.31 -18.54 5.04
N LEU A 83 -11.64 -18.70 5.04
CA LEU A 83 -12.43 -19.08 3.86
C LEU A 83 -12.38 -18.03 2.75
N ALA A 84 -12.23 -16.75 3.11
CA ALA A 84 -12.07 -15.66 2.15
C ALA A 84 -10.64 -15.57 1.58
N SER A 85 -9.65 -16.14 2.26
CA SER A 85 -8.25 -16.11 1.85
C SER A 85 -7.89 -17.22 0.86
N THR A 86 -6.73 -17.08 0.24
CA THR A 86 -6.13 -18.08 -0.65
C THR A 86 -4.82 -18.62 -0.07
N CYS A 87 -4.49 -19.85 -0.48
CA CYS A 87 -3.21 -20.46 -0.20
C CYS A 87 -2.09 -19.70 -0.94
N SER A 88 -1.05 -19.25 -0.24
CA SER A 88 0.07 -18.52 -0.84
C SER A 88 0.96 -19.35 -1.78
N VAL A 89 0.70 -20.67 -1.90
CA VAL A 89 1.46 -21.59 -2.77
C VAL A 89 0.68 -21.96 -4.03
N CYS A 90 -0.55 -22.48 -3.90
CA CYS A 90 -1.36 -22.90 -5.03
C CYS A 90 -2.37 -21.85 -5.50
N LEU A 91 -2.55 -20.75 -4.74
CA LEU A 91 -3.48 -19.66 -5.03
C LEU A 91 -4.97 -20.05 -5.03
N GLU A 92 -5.29 -21.26 -4.59
CA GLU A 92 -6.65 -21.74 -4.42
C GLU A 92 -7.25 -21.28 -3.08
N LYS A 93 -8.57 -21.24 -2.99
CA LYS A 93 -9.31 -20.92 -1.76
C LYS A 93 -9.32 -22.09 -0.80
N PHE A 94 -9.41 -21.78 0.48
CA PHE A 94 -9.61 -22.79 1.52
C PHE A 94 -11.07 -23.23 1.60
N GLU A 95 -11.28 -24.53 1.85
CA GLU A 95 -12.58 -25.14 2.06
C GLU A 95 -12.72 -25.69 3.48
N ILE A 96 -13.97 -25.80 3.96
CA ILE A 96 -14.26 -26.34 5.28
C ILE A 96 -13.75 -27.79 5.37
N GLY A 97 -13.05 -28.11 6.45
CA GLY A 97 -12.47 -29.42 6.71
C GLY A 97 -11.03 -29.58 6.20
N GLN A 98 -10.55 -28.69 5.33
CA GLN A 98 -9.14 -28.65 4.95
C GLN A 98 -8.28 -28.21 6.12
N THR A 99 -6.99 -28.57 6.09
CA THR A 99 -6.01 -28.11 7.08
C THR A 99 -5.15 -27.02 6.46
N TYR A 100 -4.84 -25.99 7.23
CA TYR A 100 -3.93 -24.94 6.84
C TYR A 100 -2.88 -24.70 7.92
N ALA A 101 -1.73 -24.19 7.51
CA ALA A 101 -0.73 -23.65 8.42
C ALA A 101 -0.42 -22.20 8.01
N CYS A 102 0.04 -21.40 8.96
CA CYS A 102 0.16 -19.96 8.78
C CYS A 102 1.55 -19.49 9.18
N TRP A 103 2.35 -18.90 8.29
CA TRP A 103 3.72 -18.52 8.64
C TRP A 103 3.80 -17.45 9.75
N PRO A 104 4.88 -17.45 10.55
CA PRO A 104 5.06 -16.53 11.68
C PRO A 104 5.31 -15.07 11.28
N CYS A 105 5.27 -14.73 9.99
CA CYS A 105 5.38 -13.37 9.45
C CYS A 105 4.08 -12.57 9.65
N GLU A 106 3.65 -12.40 10.90
CA GLU A 106 2.40 -11.69 11.27
C GLU A 106 1.13 -12.35 10.71
N GLY A 107 1.20 -13.62 10.36
CA GLY A 107 0.03 -14.41 9.96
C GLY A 107 -0.51 -14.11 8.56
N GLN A 108 0.23 -13.39 7.73
CA GLN A 108 -0.24 -12.97 6.41
C GLN A 108 -0.17 -14.07 5.32
N HIS A 109 0.63 -15.13 5.56
CA HIS A 109 0.81 -16.20 4.59
C HIS A 109 0.24 -17.52 5.12
N MET A 110 -0.88 -17.94 4.54
CA MET A 110 -1.54 -19.21 4.83
C MET A 110 -1.31 -20.20 3.69
N PHE A 111 -1.15 -21.48 4.00
CA PHE A 111 -0.93 -22.53 3.01
C PHE A 111 -1.66 -23.82 3.41
N HIS A 112 -2.08 -24.58 2.40
CA HIS A 112 -2.63 -25.92 2.61
C HIS A 112 -1.62 -26.80 3.35
N TYR A 113 -2.09 -27.45 4.40
CA TYR A 113 -1.35 -28.43 5.17
C TYR A 113 -1.94 -29.80 4.86
N ALA A 114 -1.08 -30.72 4.42
CA ALA A 114 -1.46 -32.07 3.98
C ALA A 114 -1.97 -32.94 5.14
#